data_AF-A0A2V9TEX7-F1
#
_entry.id   AF-A0A2V9TEX7-F1
#
_cell.length_a   1.000
_cell.length_b   1.000
_cell.length_c   1.000
_cell.angle_alpha   90.00
_cell.angle_beta   90.00
_cell.angle_gamma   90.00
#
_symmetry.space_group_name_H-M   'P 1'
#
loop_
_entity.id
_entity.type
_entity.pdbx_description
1 polymer ?
#
loop_
_entity_poly.entity_id
_entity_poly.type
_entity_poly.pdbx_seq_one_letter_code
_entity_poly.pdbx_strand_id
1 'polypeptide(L)'
;MCLFVALPCSTYAQISYFAIAANNTSACSERGVPPYCKSAFTGNRTAAANTAAQTVVVNPVPGNVNFSDIHSMLYPGSTSKILFHYQPWFGSSEHIDVGYNENETAVIVNQIAKMIALGGYGLIVDWYGSTNPARRFHLNTTEVIAKYLSGCFSTTCPFHMGIMEDKGAFSSQCPKGKKDQTACITKNLNRDMDYINSHYAKQPWYLTDRDNPIVLFFLHEPEWSGTDWGRVWSEVKSHTNSFPR
;
A
#
# COMPACT_ATOMS: atom_id res chain seq x y z
N MET A 1 4.83 -57.25 -17.58
CA MET A 1 4.60 -56.69 -16.24
C MET A 1 4.27 -55.21 -16.43
N CYS A 2 2.99 -54.85 -16.45
CA CYS A 2 2.54 -53.46 -16.66
C CYS A 2 2.41 -52.77 -15.29
N LEU A 3 3.21 -51.74 -15.08
CA LEU A 3 3.16 -50.91 -13.87
C LEU A 3 2.00 -49.92 -14.01
N PHE A 4 0.90 -50.15 -13.30
CA PHE A 4 -0.17 -49.18 -13.14
C PHE A 4 0.25 -48.16 -12.07
N VAL A 5 0.44 -46.89 -12.46
CA VAL A 5 0.61 -45.76 -11.54
C VAL A 5 -0.75 -45.09 -11.38
N ALA A 6 -1.40 -45.30 -10.23
CA ALA A 6 -2.58 -44.54 -9.85
C ALA A 6 -2.13 -43.24 -9.17
N LEU A 7 -2.40 -42.10 -9.80
CA LEU A 7 -2.27 -40.79 -9.15
C LEU A 7 -3.41 -40.62 -8.14
N PRO A 8 -3.14 -40.28 -6.88
CA PRO A 8 -4.22 -39.96 -5.94
C PRO A 8 -4.92 -38.69 -6.41
N CYS A 9 -6.24 -38.77 -6.56
CA CYS A 9 -7.09 -37.61 -6.76
C CYS A 9 -7.02 -36.75 -5.49
N SER A 10 -6.26 -35.65 -5.54
CA SER A 10 -6.26 -34.67 -4.45
C SER A 10 -7.64 -34.00 -4.41
N THR A 11 -8.45 -34.39 -3.44
CA THR A 11 -9.64 -33.63 -3.05
C THR A 11 -9.17 -32.25 -2.58
N TYR A 12 -9.40 -31.21 -3.37
CA TYR A 12 -9.23 -29.84 -2.90
C TYR A 12 -10.16 -29.66 -1.69
N ALA A 13 -9.60 -29.39 -0.52
CA ALA A 13 -10.39 -29.05 0.65
C ALA A 13 -11.17 -27.77 0.34
N GLN A 14 -12.49 -27.89 0.18
CA GLN A 14 -13.35 -26.71 0.07
C GLN A 14 -13.47 -26.08 1.46
N ILE A 15 -12.80 -24.96 1.65
CA ILE A 15 -12.94 -24.14 2.85
C ILE A 15 -14.22 -23.32 2.68
N SER A 16 -15.11 -23.33 3.67
CA SER A 16 -16.38 -22.60 3.58
C SER A 16 -16.13 -21.08 3.52
N TYR A 17 -17.01 -20.33 2.83
CA TYR A 17 -16.97 -18.87 2.84
C TYR A 17 -16.88 -18.30 4.25
N PHE A 18 -17.60 -18.91 5.21
CA PHE A 18 -17.52 -18.55 6.62
C PHE A 18 -16.11 -18.72 7.19
N ALA A 19 -15.43 -19.82 6.89
CA ALA A 19 -14.07 -20.07 7.36
C ALA A 19 -13.02 -19.13 6.72
N ILE A 20 -13.25 -18.63 5.50
CA ILE A 20 -12.35 -17.65 4.84
C ILE A 20 -12.67 -16.22 5.29
N ALA A 21 -13.95 -15.89 5.49
CA ALA A 21 -14.41 -14.53 5.84
C ALA A 21 -14.36 -14.23 7.35
N ALA A 22 -14.35 -15.25 8.22
CA ALA A 22 -14.22 -15.06 9.67
C ALA A 22 -12.83 -14.55 10.11
N ASN A 23 -11.85 -14.51 9.19
CA ASN A 23 -10.47 -14.11 9.44
C ASN A 23 -10.04 -12.95 8.52
N ASN A 24 -10.95 -12.01 8.21
CA ASN A 24 -10.58 -10.79 7.50
C ASN A 24 -10.09 -9.69 8.48
N THR A 25 -9.11 -8.90 8.05
CA THR A 25 -8.05 -8.32 8.89
C THR A 25 -8.20 -6.84 9.22
N SER A 26 -9.39 -6.25 9.12
CA SER A 26 -9.58 -4.82 9.40
C SER A 26 -10.46 -4.59 10.64
N ALA A 27 -9.86 -4.01 11.70
CA ALA A 27 -10.50 -3.26 12.81
C ALA A 27 -10.70 -3.93 14.19
N CYS A 28 -9.66 -3.90 15.04
CA CYS A 28 -9.83 -3.96 16.52
C CYS A 28 -9.71 -2.57 17.13
N SER A 29 -10.81 -1.86 17.36
CA SER A 29 -10.78 -0.54 18.01
C SER A 29 -10.81 -0.63 19.54
N GLU A 30 -10.45 0.45 20.24
CA GLU A 30 -10.38 0.53 21.70
C GLU A 30 -11.77 0.43 22.40
N ARG A 31 -12.86 0.32 21.63
CA ARG A 31 -14.23 0.17 22.13
C ARG A 31 -14.73 -1.26 21.93
N GLY A 32 -14.24 -2.15 22.78
CA GLY A 32 -14.66 -3.54 22.84
C GLY A 32 -13.56 -4.46 22.34
N VAL A 33 -12.98 -5.21 23.27
CA VAL A 33 -12.03 -6.29 22.98
C VAL A 33 -12.79 -7.60 23.15
N PRO A 34 -13.41 -8.15 22.10
CA PRO A 34 -13.99 -9.48 22.17
C PRO A 34 -13.01 -10.50 22.76
N PRO A 35 -13.48 -11.56 23.44
CA PRO A 35 -12.62 -12.53 24.13
C PRO A 35 -11.55 -13.20 23.26
N TYR A 36 -11.73 -13.16 21.95
CA TYR A 36 -10.84 -13.77 20.96
C TYR A 36 -9.75 -12.81 20.45
N CYS A 37 -9.88 -11.50 20.66
CA CYS A 37 -8.89 -10.53 20.24
C CYS A 37 -7.56 -10.69 21.01
N LYS A 38 -6.46 -10.89 20.29
CA LYS A 38 -5.11 -10.97 20.89
C LYS A 38 -4.57 -9.63 21.39
N SER A 39 -4.93 -8.52 20.73
CA SER A 39 -4.57 -7.16 21.14
C SER A 39 -5.45 -6.14 20.42
N ALA A 40 -5.87 -5.06 21.08
CA ALA A 40 -6.51 -3.92 20.41
C ALA A 40 -5.53 -3.18 19.48
N PHE A 41 -6.02 -2.56 18.41
CA PHE A 41 -5.30 -1.51 17.70
C PHE A 41 -5.56 -0.20 18.46
N THR A 42 -4.57 0.22 19.24
CA THR A 42 -4.61 1.50 19.96
C THR A 42 -4.67 2.63 18.94
N GLY A 43 -5.67 3.50 19.07
CA GLY A 43 -5.80 4.71 18.24
C GLY A 43 -7.11 4.88 17.48
N ASN A 44 -7.98 3.87 17.36
CA ASN A 44 -9.27 4.01 16.65
C ASN A 44 -10.41 4.55 17.56
N ARG A 45 -10.96 5.72 17.19
CA ARG A 45 -12.04 6.49 17.83
C ARG A 45 -13.37 6.62 17.06
N THR A 46 -13.63 5.86 15.98
CA THR A 46 -14.85 6.06 15.15
C THR A 46 -16.14 5.89 15.95
N ALA A 47 -17.06 6.85 15.81
CA ALA A 47 -18.41 6.73 16.37
C ALA A 47 -19.27 5.76 15.55
N ALA A 48 -20.00 4.86 16.24
CA ALA A 48 -20.83 3.82 15.62
C ALA A 48 -21.94 4.35 14.68
N ALA A 49 -22.26 5.65 14.75
CA ALA A 49 -23.32 6.29 13.99
C ALA A 49 -22.79 7.18 12.85
N ASN A 50 -21.62 6.89 12.27
CA ASN A 50 -20.99 7.73 11.24
C ASN A 50 -21.84 7.86 9.95
N THR A 51 -22.89 8.68 9.99
CA THR A 51 -23.90 8.87 8.93
C THR A 51 -23.38 9.64 7.71
N ALA A 52 -22.20 10.25 7.81
CA ALA A 52 -21.53 10.93 6.70
C ALA A 52 -20.57 10.01 5.91
N ALA A 53 -20.38 8.77 6.37
CA ALA A 53 -19.55 7.79 5.69
C ALA A 53 -20.24 7.23 4.43
N GLN A 54 -19.50 7.05 3.34
CA GLN A 54 -20.00 6.32 2.15
C GLN A 54 -20.34 4.85 2.47
N THR A 55 -19.80 4.30 3.55
CA THR A 55 -20.15 2.99 4.10
C THR A 55 -20.93 3.18 5.41
N VAL A 56 -22.26 3.34 5.28
CA VAL A 56 -23.21 3.57 6.39
C VAL A 56 -23.48 2.33 7.26
N VAL A 57 -23.02 1.15 6.82
CA VAL A 57 -23.07 -0.08 7.59
C VAL A 57 -21.68 -0.34 8.13
N VAL A 58 -21.51 -0.19 9.45
CA VAL A 58 -20.29 -0.62 10.12
C VAL A 58 -20.10 -2.10 9.79
N ASN A 59 -18.91 -2.47 9.29
CA ASN A 59 -18.53 -3.86 9.09
C ASN A 59 -18.90 -4.72 10.31
N PRO A 60 -19.15 -6.04 10.14
CA PRO A 60 -19.62 -6.94 11.20
C PRO A 60 -18.84 -6.78 12.51
N VAL A 61 -19.50 -7.13 13.63
CA VAL A 61 -18.93 -7.11 14.99
C VAL A 61 -17.46 -7.56 14.96
N PRO A 62 -16.52 -6.75 15.50
CA PRO A 62 -15.08 -6.96 15.34
C PRO A 62 -14.63 -8.40 15.57
N GLY A 63 -13.96 -9.02 14.59
CA GLY A 63 -13.47 -10.39 14.63
C GLY A 63 -12.00 -10.54 15.07
N ASN A 64 -11.49 -11.77 15.04
CA ASN A 64 -10.08 -12.07 15.30
C ASN A 64 -9.15 -11.41 14.28
N VAL A 65 -8.21 -10.59 14.75
CA VAL A 65 -7.02 -10.23 13.96
C VAL A 65 -5.89 -11.20 14.31
N ASN A 66 -5.59 -12.10 13.38
CA ASN A 66 -4.41 -12.92 13.48
C ASN A 66 -3.20 -12.15 12.93
N PHE A 67 -2.31 -11.70 13.80
CA PHE A 67 -1.01 -11.13 13.42
C PHE A 67 0.10 -12.20 13.31
N SER A 68 -0.27 -13.46 13.12
CA SER A 68 0.72 -14.50 12.83
C SER A 68 1.30 -14.28 11.45
N ASP A 69 2.54 -14.71 11.29
CA ASP A 69 3.25 -14.67 10.03
C ASP A 69 2.42 -15.33 8.90
N ILE A 70 2.15 -14.56 7.84
CA ILE A 70 1.32 -15.01 6.72
C ILE A 70 2.03 -16.03 5.82
N HIS A 71 3.35 -16.25 5.99
CA HIS A 71 4.04 -17.37 5.35
C HIS A 71 3.43 -18.72 5.75
N SER A 72 2.77 -18.81 6.92
CA SER A 72 2.01 -20.00 7.33
C SER A 72 0.85 -20.34 6.39
N MET A 73 0.39 -19.39 5.59
CA MET A 73 -0.63 -19.57 4.55
C MET A 73 -0.04 -19.84 3.16
N LEU A 74 1.29 -19.81 3.03
CA LEU A 74 2.01 -20.13 1.81
C LEU A 74 2.51 -21.58 1.85
N TYR A 75 3.13 -22.03 0.76
CA TYR A 75 3.74 -23.37 0.73
C TYR A 75 4.88 -23.49 1.76
N PRO A 76 5.09 -24.67 2.38
CA PRO A 76 6.13 -24.87 3.38
C PRO A 76 7.52 -24.44 2.89
N GLY A 77 8.24 -23.69 3.74
CA GLY A 77 9.57 -23.18 3.42
C GLY A 77 9.59 -21.95 2.51
N SER A 78 8.44 -21.34 2.21
CA SER A 78 8.40 -20.11 1.43
C SER A 78 9.19 -18.98 2.11
N THR A 79 10.05 -18.33 1.34
CA THR A 79 10.79 -17.11 1.73
C THR A 79 10.31 -15.90 0.92
N SER A 80 9.04 -15.91 0.49
CA SER A 80 8.47 -14.88 -0.38
C SER A 80 8.50 -13.52 0.30
N LYS A 81 9.00 -12.49 -0.37
CA LYS A 81 8.91 -11.12 0.14
C LYS A 81 7.45 -10.67 0.13
N ILE A 82 6.89 -10.37 1.29
CA ILE A 82 5.52 -9.86 1.44
C ILE A 82 5.56 -8.33 1.45
N LEU A 83 4.84 -7.71 0.51
CA LEU A 83 4.69 -6.26 0.41
C LEU A 83 3.25 -5.86 0.72
N PHE A 84 3.07 -4.93 1.64
CA PHE A 84 1.76 -4.39 1.99
C PHE A 84 1.44 -3.16 1.15
N HIS A 85 0.29 -3.13 0.49
CA HIS A 85 -0.20 -1.89 -0.10
C HIS A 85 -0.71 -0.96 1.02
N TYR A 86 -0.19 0.26 1.07
CA TYR A 86 -0.46 1.23 2.11
C TYR A 86 -1.22 2.42 1.54
N GLN A 87 -2.40 2.69 2.08
CA GLN A 87 -3.31 3.75 1.61
C GLN A 87 -3.32 4.91 2.62
N PRO A 88 -2.65 6.05 2.34
CA PRO A 88 -2.47 7.15 3.30
C PRO A 88 -3.70 8.06 3.38
N TRP A 89 -4.86 7.48 3.67
CA TRP A 89 -6.18 8.09 3.55
C TRP A 89 -6.80 8.48 4.89
N PHE A 90 -6.42 7.79 5.97
CA PHE A 90 -7.19 7.82 7.21
C PHE A 90 -6.74 8.96 8.13
N GLY A 91 -7.70 9.82 8.50
CA GLY A 91 -7.46 11.11 9.16
C GLY A 91 -7.60 12.31 8.22
N SER A 92 -7.68 12.07 6.90
CA SER A 92 -8.10 13.06 5.93
C SER A 92 -9.60 13.32 6.01
N SER A 93 -10.04 14.57 5.84
CA SER A 93 -11.47 14.90 5.73
C SER A 93 -12.12 14.36 4.45
N GLU A 94 -11.33 13.87 3.49
CA GLU A 94 -11.82 13.28 2.24
C GLU A 94 -12.23 11.81 2.38
N HIS A 95 -11.91 11.16 3.51
CA HIS A 95 -12.20 9.75 3.76
C HIS A 95 -13.04 9.56 5.03
N ILE A 96 -13.62 8.36 5.15
CA ILE A 96 -14.33 7.96 6.36
C ILE A 96 -13.42 8.06 7.58
N ASP A 97 -13.92 8.67 8.65
CA ASP A 97 -13.26 8.67 9.93
C ASP A 97 -13.22 7.24 10.51
N VAL A 98 -12.05 6.62 10.44
CA VAL A 98 -11.72 5.32 11.07
C VAL A 98 -11.06 5.47 12.44
N GLY A 99 -11.11 6.70 12.98
CA GLY A 99 -10.85 6.98 14.36
C GLY A 99 -9.40 7.23 14.72
N TYR A 100 -8.47 7.13 13.77
CA TYR A 100 -7.07 7.49 13.92
C TYR A 100 -6.62 8.43 12.80
N ASN A 101 -5.46 9.05 12.98
CA ASN A 101 -4.83 9.93 11.99
C ASN A 101 -3.46 9.38 11.57
N GLU A 102 -3.28 9.08 10.30
CA GLU A 102 -2.03 8.51 9.75
C GLU A 102 -0.86 9.50 9.72
N ASN A 103 -1.12 10.79 9.94
CA ASN A 103 -0.05 11.76 10.18
C ASN A 103 0.53 11.69 11.61
N GLU A 104 -0.04 10.87 12.49
CA GLU A 104 0.53 10.63 13.82
C GLU A 104 1.60 9.53 13.76
N THR A 105 2.82 9.84 14.22
CA THR A 105 3.92 8.87 14.22
C THR A 105 3.57 7.59 14.98
N ALA A 106 2.85 7.67 16.10
CA ALA A 106 2.47 6.49 16.88
C ALA A 106 1.57 5.52 16.07
N VAL A 107 0.69 6.04 15.21
CA VAL A 107 -0.15 5.23 14.32
C VAL A 107 0.70 4.49 13.30
N ILE A 108 1.60 5.20 12.61
CA ILE A 108 2.52 4.63 11.62
C ILE A 108 3.43 3.56 12.22
N VAL A 109 4.02 3.85 13.37
CA VAL A 109 4.88 2.90 14.10
C VAL A 109 4.12 1.61 14.41
N ASN A 110 2.90 1.74 14.91
CA ASN A 110 2.06 0.57 15.22
C ASN A 110 1.68 -0.20 13.95
N GLN A 111 1.28 0.47 12.87
CA GLN A 111 0.95 -0.19 11.60
C GLN A 111 2.16 -0.96 11.03
N ILE A 112 3.35 -0.35 11.01
CA ILE A 112 4.58 -1.00 10.53
C ILE A 112 4.98 -2.17 11.43
N ALA A 113 4.89 -2.02 12.76
CA ALA A 113 5.16 -3.12 13.69
C ALA A 113 4.22 -4.32 13.45
N LYS A 114 2.95 -4.07 13.10
CA LYS A 114 2.00 -5.13 12.73
C LYS A 114 2.35 -5.76 11.38
N MET A 115 2.76 -4.98 10.38
CA MET A 115 3.20 -5.51 9.08
C MET A 115 4.43 -6.41 9.24
N ILE A 116 5.39 -6.02 10.08
CA ILE A 116 6.56 -6.83 10.42
C ILE A 116 6.13 -8.14 11.11
N ALA A 117 5.22 -8.07 12.10
CA ALA A 117 4.72 -9.26 12.80
C ALA A 117 3.99 -10.25 11.87
N LEU A 118 3.35 -9.73 10.82
CA LEU A 118 2.71 -10.52 9.75
C LEU A 118 3.72 -11.16 8.78
N GLY A 119 5.02 -11.01 8.97
CA GLY A 119 6.06 -11.52 8.05
C GLY A 119 6.38 -10.55 6.90
N GLY A 120 6.00 -9.28 7.04
CA GLY A 120 6.19 -8.26 6.02
C GLY A 120 7.65 -7.92 5.74
N TYR A 121 7.98 -7.85 4.46
CA TYR A 121 9.25 -7.35 3.98
C TYR A 121 9.25 -5.82 3.79
N GLY A 122 8.09 -5.26 3.43
CA GLY A 122 7.96 -3.82 3.25
C GLY A 122 6.52 -3.40 2.95
N LEU A 123 6.36 -2.10 2.69
CA LEU A 123 5.11 -1.53 2.21
C LEU A 123 5.31 -0.76 0.90
N ILE A 124 4.23 -0.60 0.15
CA ILE A 124 4.14 0.22 -1.05
C ILE A 124 3.11 1.31 -0.77
N VAL A 125 3.54 2.57 -0.73
CA VAL A 125 2.63 3.70 -0.47
C VAL A 125 1.90 4.09 -1.75
N ASP A 126 0.57 4.14 -1.68
CA ASP A 126 -0.29 4.77 -2.68
C ASP A 126 -0.07 6.30 -2.66
N TRP A 127 0.66 6.81 -3.65
CA TRP A 127 1.26 8.13 -3.62
C TRP A 127 0.63 9.10 -4.62
N TYR A 128 0.22 10.27 -4.12
CA TYR A 128 -0.65 11.22 -4.82
C TYR A 128 0.07 12.50 -5.26
N GLY A 129 1.37 12.45 -5.54
CA GLY A 129 2.11 13.63 -5.96
C GLY A 129 2.58 14.51 -4.80
N SER A 130 3.58 15.35 -5.08
CA SER A 130 4.06 16.38 -4.13
C SER A 130 3.51 17.78 -4.42
N THR A 131 2.85 17.97 -5.56
CA THR A 131 2.52 19.31 -6.08
C THR A 131 1.08 19.74 -5.85
N ASN A 132 0.16 18.80 -5.60
CA ASN A 132 -1.25 19.12 -5.39
C ASN A 132 -1.54 19.42 -3.90
N PRO A 133 -1.91 20.66 -3.53
CA PRO A 133 -2.19 21.00 -2.13
C PRO A 133 -3.32 20.17 -1.51
N ALA A 134 -4.31 19.74 -2.31
CA ALA A 134 -5.39 18.87 -1.82
C ALA A 134 -4.88 17.48 -1.40
N ARG A 135 -3.71 17.07 -1.88
CA ARG A 135 -3.07 15.79 -1.54
C ARG A 135 -2.05 15.91 -0.42
N ARG A 136 -1.93 17.09 0.22
CA ARG A 136 -0.95 17.35 1.29
C ARG A 136 -1.02 16.35 2.44
N PHE A 137 -2.22 15.94 2.84
CA PHE A 137 -2.40 14.93 3.89
C PHE A 137 -1.64 13.63 3.56
N HIS A 138 -1.82 13.11 2.33
CA HIS A 138 -1.24 11.87 1.84
C HIS A 138 0.30 11.96 1.76
N LEU A 139 0.80 13.11 1.28
CA LEU A 139 2.24 13.37 1.23
C LEU A 139 2.84 13.40 2.64
N ASN A 140 2.19 14.11 3.58
CA ASN A 140 2.66 14.16 4.96
C ASN A 140 2.73 12.76 5.58
N THR A 141 1.74 11.90 5.33
CA THR A 141 1.76 10.51 5.81
C THR A 141 2.95 9.74 5.24
N THR A 142 3.23 9.91 3.95
CA THR A 142 4.42 9.33 3.29
C THR A 142 5.73 9.80 3.96
N GLU A 143 5.81 11.09 4.28
CA GLU A 143 6.97 11.68 4.96
C GLU A 143 7.14 11.16 6.40
N VAL A 144 6.05 10.91 7.13
CA VAL A 144 6.10 10.30 8.47
C VAL A 144 6.65 8.87 8.38
N ILE A 145 6.22 8.07 7.40
CA ILE A 145 6.76 6.72 7.16
C ILE A 145 8.25 6.80 6.85
N ALA A 146 8.65 7.63 5.88
CA ALA A 146 10.04 7.80 5.48
C ALA A 146 10.94 8.22 6.66
N LYS A 147 10.45 9.16 7.49
CA LYS A 147 11.16 9.62 8.69
C LYS A 147 11.33 8.51 9.72
N TYR A 148 10.28 7.73 9.97
CA TYR A 148 10.36 6.61 10.90
C TYR A 148 11.37 5.55 10.44
N LEU A 149 11.26 5.10 9.18
CA LEU A 149 12.18 4.11 8.63
C LEU A 149 13.64 4.60 8.66
N SER A 150 13.88 5.87 8.34
CA SER A 150 15.23 6.46 8.45
C SER A 150 15.81 6.38 9.87
N GLY A 151 14.96 6.42 10.90
CA GLY A 151 15.38 6.33 12.30
C GLY A 151 15.61 4.92 12.82
N CYS A 152 14.98 3.90 12.24
CA CYS A 152 15.02 2.53 12.77
C CYS A 152 15.59 1.47 11.82
N PHE A 153 15.80 1.76 10.53
CA PHE A 153 16.10 0.74 9.52
C PHE A 153 17.36 -0.08 9.81
N SER A 154 18.43 0.58 10.23
CA SER A 154 19.72 -0.07 10.54
C SER A 154 19.78 -0.72 11.93
N THR A 155 18.70 -0.66 12.72
CA THR A 155 18.71 -1.10 14.12
C THR A 155 17.56 -2.05 14.44
N THR A 156 16.33 -1.56 14.42
CA THR A 156 15.16 -2.25 14.98
C THR A 156 14.07 -2.56 13.96
N CYS A 157 14.15 -2.01 12.73
CA CYS A 157 13.11 -2.17 11.72
C CYS A 157 13.68 -2.37 10.29
N PRO A 158 14.25 -3.55 9.93
CA PRO A 158 14.72 -3.80 8.57
C PRO A 158 13.54 -3.99 7.58
N PHE A 159 12.71 -2.96 7.45
CA PHE A 159 11.45 -2.94 6.72
C PHE A 159 11.54 -1.91 5.60
N HIS A 160 11.08 -2.30 4.42
CA HIS A 160 11.26 -1.49 3.22
C HIS A 160 10.04 -0.61 2.91
N MET A 161 10.27 0.46 2.17
CA MET A 161 9.21 1.26 1.55
C MET A 161 9.46 1.42 0.04
N GLY A 162 8.42 1.24 -0.76
CA GLY A 162 8.36 1.65 -2.16
C GLY A 162 7.21 2.62 -2.41
N ILE A 163 7.21 3.24 -3.59
CA ILE A 163 6.15 4.16 -4.02
C ILE A 163 5.33 3.51 -5.13
N MET A 164 4.01 3.63 -5.04
CA MET A 164 3.08 3.43 -6.14
C MET A 164 2.54 4.80 -6.58
N GLU A 165 2.94 5.23 -7.76
CA GLU A 165 2.44 6.45 -8.39
C GLU A 165 0.95 6.29 -8.74
N ASP A 166 0.08 6.99 -8.01
CA ASP A 166 -1.35 7.05 -8.32
C ASP A 166 -1.62 8.09 -9.39
N LYS A 167 -2.55 7.80 -10.29
CA LYS A 167 -3.01 8.76 -11.30
C LYS A 167 -3.49 10.10 -10.72
N GLY A 168 -3.91 10.11 -9.46
CA GLY A 168 -4.28 11.28 -8.65
C GLY A 168 -3.16 12.30 -8.48
N ALA A 169 -1.89 11.90 -8.66
CA ALA A 169 -0.74 12.80 -8.63
C ALA A 169 -0.77 13.87 -9.74
N PHE A 170 -1.28 13.51 -10.92
CA PHE A 170 -1.28 14.38 -12.10
C PHE A 170 -2.66 14.61 -12.75
N SER A 171 -3.70 13.90 -12.32
CA SER A 171 -5.02 13.95 -12.99
C SER A 171 -5.73 15.31 -12.92
N SER A 172 -5.39 16.18 -11.94
CA SER A 172 -5.92 17.55 -11.90
C SER A 172 -5.20 18.48 -12.88
N GLN A 173 -3.97 18.14 -13.27
CA GLN A 173 -3.14 18.88 -14.22
C GLN A 173 -3.33 18.39 -15.66
N CYS A 174 -3.59 17.10 -15.85
CA CYS A 174 -3.75 16.46 -17.16
C CYS A 174 -5.17 15.86 -17.29
N PRO A 175 -6.12 16.59 -17.91
CA PRO A 175 -7.51 16.15 -18.00
C PRO A 175 -7.69 14.83 -18.75
N LYS A 176 -8.54 13.95 -18.20
CA LYS A 176 -8.97 12.70 -18.84
C LYS A 176 -9.74 12.95 -20.14
N GLY A 177 -9.73 11.97 -21.05
CA GLY A 177 -10.54 11.95 -22.27
C GLY A 177 -9.76 11.63 -23.55
N LYS A 178 -10.27 12.15 -24.67
CA LYS A 178 -9.77 11.86 -26.03
C LYS A 178 -8.72 12.86 -26.54
N LYS A 179 -8.46 13.93 -25.80
CA LYS A 179 -7.41 14.90 -26.18
C LYS A 179 -6.05 14.29 -25.89
N ASP A 180 -5.09 14.56 -26.74
CA ASP A 180 -3.70 14.18 -26.51
C ASP A 180 -3.18 14.85 -25.23
N GLN A 181 -2.77 14.05 -24.25
CA GLN A 181 -2.15 14.49 -23.00
C GLN A 181 -0.69 14.02 -22.88
N THR A 182 -0.08 13.50 -23.95
CA THR A 182 1.26 12.90 -23.95
C THR A 182 2.30 13.82 -23.31
N ALA A 183 2.36 15.08 -23.75
CA ALA A 183 3.31 16.05 -23.18
C ALA A 183 2.99 16.42 -21.73
N CYS A 184 1.70 16.51 -21.36
CA CYS A 184 1.29 16.83 -20.00
C CYS A 184 1.68 15.71 -19.03
N ILE A 185 1.30 14.48 -19.35
CA ILE A 185 1.53 13.31 -18.49
C ILE A 185 3.02 13.06 -18.35
N THR A 186 3.78 13.08 -19.46
CA THR A 186 5.24 12.90 -19.39
C THR A 186 5.91 13.94 -18.51
N LYS A 187 5.53 15.22 -18.64
CA LYS A 187 6.07 16.29 -17.80
C LYS A 187 5.81 16.05 -16.31
N ASN A 188 4.60 15.62 -15.95
CA ASN A 188 4.25 15.38 -14.56
C ASN A 188 4.95 14.14 -14.02
N LEU A 189 4.90 13.01 -14.73
CA LEU A 189 5.61 11.79 -14.34
C LEU A 189 7.11 12.01 -14.16
N ASN A 190 7.78 12.75 -15.07
CA ASN A 190 9.21 13.05 -14.92
C ASN A 190 9.50 13.85 -13.63
N ARG A 191 8.70 14.87 -13.35
CA ARG A 191 8.81 15.66 -12.11
C ARG A 191 8.57 14.79 -10.88
N ASP A 192 7.60 13.90 -10.94
CA ASP A 192 7.24 13.03 -9.84
C ASP A 192 8.35 11.99 -9.60
N MET A 193 8.98 11.46 -10.66
CA MET A 193 10.19 10.62 -10.57
C MET A 193 11.38 11.38 -9.99
N ASP A 194 11.58 12.66 -10.33
CA ASP A 194 12.63 13.51 -9.73
C ASP A 194 12.43 13.67 -8.23
N TYR A 195 11.18 13.86 -7.80
CA TYR A 195 10.81 13.97 -6.39
C TYR A 195 11.09 12.66 -5.66
N ILE A 196 10.60 11.54 -6.19
CA ILE A 196 10.83 10.22 -5.60
C ILE A 196 12.32 9.92 -5.50
N ASN A 197 13.11 10.24 -6.54
CA ASN A 197 14.54 10.01 -6.56
C ASN A 197 15.30 10.84 -5.52
N SER A 198 14.94 12.11 -5.37
CA SER A 198 15.63 13.03 -4.45
C SER A 198 15.23 12.83 -2.99
N HIS A 199 14.00 12.40 -2.71
CA HIS A 199 13.48 12.27 -1.35
C HIS A 199 13.56 10.83 -0.79
N TYR A 200 13.37 9.81 -1.63
CA TYR A 200 13.14 8.45 -1.15
C TYR A 200 14.08 7.41 -1.76
N ALA A 201 14.25 7.39 -3.08
CA ALA A 201 14.85 6.26 -3.81
C ALA A 201 16.31 5.95 -3.42
N LYS A 202 17.02 6.94 -2.86
CA LYS A 202 18.41 6.83 -2.44
C LYS A 202 18.59 6.38 -1.00
N GLN A 203 17.49 6.20 -0.26
CA GLN A 203 17.54 5.81 1.14
C GLN A 203 17.77 4.31 1.26
N PRO A 204 18.51 3.84 2.29
CA PRO A 204 18.83 2.42 2.43
C PRO A 204 17.61 1.52 2.66
N TRP A 205 16.52 2.09 3.18
CA TRP A 205 15.24 1.40 3.36
C TRP A 205 14.38 1.34 2.09
N TYR A 206 14.76 2.03 1.01
CA TYR A 206 13.96 2.03 -0.20
C TYR A 206 13.95 0.65 -0.87
N LEU A 207 12.82 0.27 -1.45
CA LEU A 207 12.68 -1.01 -2.12
C LEU A 207 13.46 -1.03 -3.45
N THR A 208 14.35 -2.01 -3.62
CA THR A 208 15.16 -2.18 -4.83
C THR A 208 15.09 -3.58 -5.44
N ASP A 209 15.33 -3.68 -6.75
CA ASP A 209 15.72 -4.92 -7.44
C ASP A 209 17.12 -4.74 -8.05
N ARG A 210 18.09 -5.53 -7.57
CA ARG A 210 19.52 -5.43 -7.97
C ARG A 210 20.01 -3.97 -7.96
N ASP A 211 19.80 -3.29 -6.84
CA ASP A 211 20.14 -1.88 -6.61
C ASP A 211 19.36 -0.84 -7.43
N ASN A 212 18.39 -1.26 -8.25
CA ASN A 212 17.51 -0.33 -8.96
C ASN A 212 16.28 -0.03 -8.08
N PRO A 213 16.01 1.24 -7.74
CA PRO A 213 14.79 1.62 -7.04
C PRO A 213 13.54 1.20 -7.82
N ILE A 214 12.57 0.63 -7.10
CA ILE A 214 11.30 0.19 -7.69
C ILE A 214 10.25 1.28 -7.46
N VAL A 215 9.62 1.74 -8.54
CA VAL A 215 8.40 2.55 -8.51
C VAL A 215 7.29 1.76 -9.24
N LEU A 216 6.14 1.61 -8.58
CA LEU A 216 4.95 0.99 -9.14
C LEU A 216 4.00 2.09 -9.66
N PHE A 217 3.04 1.70 -10.49
CA PHE A 217 2.08 2.62 -11.10
C PHE A 217 0.66 2.11 -10.95
N PHE A 218 -0.25 2.94 -10.45
CA PHE A 218 -1.69 2.72 -10.46
C PHE A 218 -2.36 3.66 -11.46
N LEU A 219 -2.13 3.38 -12.74
CA LEU A 219 -2.67 4.14 -13.85
C LEU A 219 -3.69 3.30 -14.63
N HIS A 220 -4.76 3.95 -15.08
CA HIS A 220 -5.71 3.36 -16.01
C HIS A 220 -5.67 4.13 -17.33
N GLU A 221 -4.73 3.74 -18.20
CA GLU A 221 -4.43 4.39 -19.48
C GLU A 221 -5.67 4.71 -20.35
N PRO A 222 -6.71 3.86 -20.41
CA PRO A 222 -7.93 4.16 -21.16
C PRO A 222 -8.67 5.44 -20.73
N GLU A 223 -8.47 5.93 -19.51
CA GLU A 223 -9.02 7.22 -19.07
C GLU A 223 -8.44 8.42 -19.85
N TRP A 224 -7.27 8.24 -20.47
CA TRP A 224 -6.61 9.20 -21.36
C TRP A 224 -6.46 8.62 -22.77
N SER A 225 -7.55 8.10 -23.33
CA SER A 225 -7.61 7.48 -24.66
C SER A 225 -6.98 8.25 -25.84
N GLY A 226 -6.74 9.56 -25.73
CA GLY A 226 -6.03 10.35 -26.74
C GLY A 226 -4.51 10.38 -26.62
N THR A 227 -3.95 9.79 -25.57
CA THR A 227 -2.52 9.86 -25.22
C THR A 227 -1.72 8.75 -25.90
N ASP A 228 -0.54 9.10 -26.41
CA ASP A 228 0.46 8.14 -26.85
C ASP A 228 1.24 7.61 -25.64
N TRP A 229 0.71 6.57 -25.01
CA TRP A 229 1.33 5.92 -23.84
C TRP A 229 2.67 5.26 -24.16
N GLY A 230 2.87 4.81 -25.41
CA GLY A 230 4.17 4.29 -25.85
C GLY A 230 5.25 5.37 -25.75
N ARG A 231 4.93 6.57 -26.22
CA ARG A 231 5.82 7.73 -26.09
C ARG A 231 6.02 8.15 -24.63
N VAL A 232 4.95 8.23 -23.82
CA VAL A 232 5.04 8.55 -22.38
C VAL A 232 6.06 7.63 -21.70
N TRP A 233 5.89 6.31 -21.82
CA TRP A 233 6.77 5.35 -21.14
C TRP A 233 8.20 5.38 -21.67
N SER A 234 8.39 5.61 -22.97
CA SER A 234 9.71 5.76 -23.56
C SER A 234 10.46 6.98 -23.00
N GLU A 235 9.77 8.11 -22.84
CA GLU A 235 10.36 9.36 -22.36
C GLU A 235 10.61 9.29 -20.84
N VAL A 236 9.67 8.73 -20.06
CA VAL A 236 9.86 8.51 -18.60
C VAL A 236 11.03 7.56 -18.34
N LYS A 237 11.14 6.46 -19.09
CA LYS A 237 12.29 5.55 -18.98
C LYS A 237 13.60 6.23 -19.34
N SER A 238 13.63 7.03 -20.40
CA SER A 238 14.81 7.80 -20.79
C SER A 238 15.22 8.77 -19.67
N HIS A 239 14.24 9.45 -19.08
CA HIS A 239 14.44 10.36 -17.95
C HIS A 239 15.05 9.65 -16.74
N THR A 240 14.45 8.55 -16.28
CA THR A 240 14.93 7.82 -15.09
C THR A 240 16.27 7.11 -15.32
N ASN A 241 16.59 6.71 -16.54
CA ASN A 241 17.92 6.18 -16.89
C ASN A 241 19.05 7.19 -16.69
N SER A 242 18.74 8.49 -16.63
CA SER A 242 19.73 9.55 -16.38
C SER A 242 20.08 9.73 -14.90
N PHE A 243 19.34 9.08 -13.99
CA PHE A 243 19.57 9.23 -12.57
C PHE A 243 20.91 8.59 -12.13
N PRO A 244 21.61 9.20 -11.16
CA PRO A 244 22.80 8.60 -10.57
C PRO A 244 22.44 7.26 -9.93
N ARG A 245 23.29 6.26 -10.15
CA ARG A 245 23.25 4.98 -9.43
C ARG A 245 24.10 5.05 -8.18
#